data_AF-A0A815DA79-F1
#
_entry.id   AF-A0A815DA79-F1
#
_cell.length_a   1.000
_cell.length_b   1.000
_cell.length_c   1.000
_cell.angle_alpha   90.00
_cell.angle_beta   90.00
_cell.angle_gamma   90.00
#
_symmetry.space_group_name_H-M   'P 1'
#
loop_
_entity.id
_entity.type
_entity.pdbx_description
1 polymer ?
#
loop_
_entity_poly.entity_id
_entity_poly.type
_entity_poly.pdbx_seq_one_letter_code
_entity_poly.pdbx_strand_id
1 'polypeptide(L)'
;MLTIVIFASWLLAAEATPTERGTAPNLNDFQLRPATNQAELLDRVIKLDTKLPKLGVKNILEQANRHGKPSTSLETCNSDATARRNLSSVSYCFNASDSGKIGGEVEWMPQGVTTVGDAKIDQYWNTKQPILISWYDKKPKTPTNTDADKIKGARVTFFDPETAKYQHVLLVYPFINSFGNVSYMSLRTTQKEGYDSLHAGGIAWFGNYLYVADTARGFRVFDMRYIFDLKEAKNGDITDKNQIGYHNGKYYGHGYRYVMPEIAAWSSVVNRDSTKTCTLNAGSPTFSFTGVDRSGFPHLTTGEFCADKIAAGDINKSGRVARWPLDGNTGQPKLINGLWKADAAYRLPISNIQGGVSYNNTWYLSRSQGASNGFLYVTKPMTSTTGILEIDTTHYAAVGPEDLSHWPKPDGSPGGLWTVSEHPGKRLLYVCDIDKLNSHDEFGRICGRNANFL
;
A
#
# COMPACT_ATOMS: atom_id res chain seq x y z
N MET A 1 4.33 73.95 -19.56
CA MET A 1 3.49 72.90 -20.18
C MET A 1 4.35 71.66 -20.32
N LEU A 2 4.10 70.64 -19.49
CA LEU A 2 4.87 69.40 -19.43
C LEU A 2 4.15 68.35 -20.27
N THR A 3 4.78 67.86 -21.33
CA THR A 3 4.21 66.85 -22.25
C THR A 3 4.34 65.47 -21.62
N ILE A 4 3.22 64.83 -21.29
CA ILE A 4 3.16 63.46 -20.77
C ILE A 4 3.18 62.50 -21.98
N VAL A 5 4.18 61.62 -22.02
CA VAL A 5 4.25 60.50 -22.97
C VAL A 5 3.63 59.27 -22.31
N ILE A 6 2.54 58.76 -22.88
CA ILE A 6 1.87 57.53 -22.45
C ILE A 6 2.53 56.35 -23.17
N PHE A 7 3.23 55.49 -22.44
CA PHE A 7 3.65 54.18 -22.94
C PHE A 7 2.48 53.19 -22.80
N ALA A 8 1.97 52.72 -23.93
CA ALA A 8 1.05 51.59 -23.97
C ALA A 8 1.82 50.29 -23.77
N SER A 9 1.69 49.68 -22.60
CA SER A 9 2.16 48.33 -22.31
C SER A 9 1.20 47.32 -22.95
N TRP A 10 1.63 46.69 -24.03
CA TRP A 10 0.97 45.51 -24.58
C TRP A 10 1.20 44.34 -23.62
N LEU A 11 0.16 43.93 -22.89
CA LEU A 11 0.15 42.61 -22.26
C LEU A 11 0.17 41.56 -23.38
N LEU A 12 1.31 40.91 -23.57
CA LEU A 12 1.36 39.62 -24.26
C LEU A 12 0.56 38.63 -23.40
N ALA A 13 -0.65 38.30 -23.86
CA ALA A 13 -1.35 37.14 -23.36
C ALA A 13 -0.47 35.92 -23.68
N ALA A 14 0.09 35.28 -22.66
CA ALA A 14 0.72 33.99 -22.82
C ALA A 14 -0.38 33.03 -23.29
N GLU A 15 -0.31 32.59 -24.54
CA GLU A 15 -1.13 31.49 -25.04
C GLU A 15 -0.89 30.29 -24.13
N ALA A 16 -1.95 29.80 -23.49
CA ALA A 16 -1.90 28.58 -22.73
C ALA A 16 -1.47 27.47 -23.70
N THR A 17 -0.32 26.84 -23.43
CA THR A 17 0.12 25.66 -24.17
C THR A 17 -1.02 24.64 -24.18
N PRO A 18 -1.36 24.04 -25.34
CA PRO A 18 -2.40 23.02 -25.40
C PRO A 18 -2.09 21.94 -24.36
N THR A 19 -3.04 21.66 -23.47
CA THR A 19 -2.91 20.55 -22.53
C THR A 19 -2.69 19.29 -23.35
N GLU A 20 -1.54 18.61 -23.17
CA GLU A 20 -1.25 17.39 -23.91
C GLU A 20 -2.40 16.40 -23.72
N ARG A 21 -2.91 15.86 -24.82
CA ARG A 21 -3.99 14.87 -24.76
C ARG A 21 -3.41 13.58 -24.17
N GLY A 22 -4.07 13.04 -23.15
CA GLY A 22 -3.69 11.76 -22.59
C GLY A 22 -3.76 10.64 -23.61
N THR A 23 -2.92 9.63 -23.43
CA THR A 23 -2.89 8.42 -24.25
C THR A 23 -3.11 7.19 -23.38
N ALA A 24 -3.95 6.29 -23.86
CA ALA A 24 -4.26 5.03 -23.19
C ALA A 24 -3.00 4.14 -23.07
N PRO A 25 -2.83 3.38 -21.97
CA PRO A 25 -1.74 2.43 -21.83
C PRO A 25 -1.80 1.27 -22.83
N ASN A 26 -0.64 0.70 -23.17
CA ASN A 26 -0.55 -0.56 -23.89
C ASN A 26 -0.68 -1.74 -22.90
N LEU A 27 -1.73 -2.55 -23.03
CA LEU A 27 -1.95 -3.72 -22.15
C LEU A 27 -0.79 -4.72 -22.16
N ASN A 28 0.00 -4.79 -23.23
CA ASN A 28 1.13 -5.70 -23.30
C ASN A 28 2.26 -5.36 -22.31
N ASP A 29 2.29 -4.16 -21.76
CA ASP A 29 3.22 -3.78 -20.70
C ASP A 29 2.88 -4.44 -19.34
N PHE A 30 1.65 -4.92 -19.19
CA PHE A 30 1.09 -5.41 -17.93
C PHE A 30 1.04 -6.94 -17.92
N GLN A 31 2.23 -7.53 -17.85
CA GLN A 31 2.40 -8.98 -17.79
C GLN A 31 3.42 -9.34 -16.71
N LEU A 32 3.01 -10.21 -15.80
CA LEU A 32 3.86 -10.78 -14.76
C LEU A 32 4.05 -12.28 -14.99
N ARG A 33 5.23 -12.78 -14.62
CA ARG A 33 5.57 -14.21 -14.58
C ARG A 33 5.93 -14.62 -13.16
N PRO A 34 5.76 -15.89 -12.78
CA PRO A 34 6.32 -16.40 -11.52
C PRO A 34 7.82 -16.12 -11.44
N ALA A 35 8.31 -15.75 -10.26
CA ALA A 35 9.74 -15.58 -10.05
C ALA A 35 10.48 -16.91 -10.25
N THR A 36 11.70 -16.86 -10.79
CA THR A 36 12.48 -18.05 -11.15
C THR A 36 12.80 -18.95 -9.95
N ASN A 37 12.87 -18.38 -8.76
CA ASN A 37 13.15 -19.07 -7.50
C ASN A 37 11.90 -19.41 -6.68
N GLN A 38 10.70 -19.33 -7.26
CA GLN A 38 9.44 -19.51 -6.51
C GLN A 38 9.33 -20.88 -5.82
N ALA A 39 9.76 -21.97 -6.47
CA ALA A 39 9.77 -23.29 -5.86
C ALA A 39 10.72 -23.36 -4.65
N GLU A 40 11.87 -22.70 -4.74
CA GLU A 40 12.84 -22.64 -3.64
C GLU A 40 12.31 -21.83 -2.45
N LEU A 41 11.58 -20.74 -2.70
CA LEU A 41 10.94 -19.96 -1.64
C LEU A 41 10.00 -20.84 -0.83
N LEU A 42 9.11 -21.56 -1.50
CA LEU A 42 8.16 -22.45 -0.83
C LEU A 42 8.87 -23.58 -0.07
N ASP A 43 9.88 -24.24 -0.66
CA ASP A 43 10.68 -25.27 0.03
C ASP A 43 11.33 -24.73 1.32
N ARG A 44 11.88 -23.52 1.28
CA ARG A 44 12.49 -22.89 2.48
C ARG A 44 11.44 -22.57 3.55
N VAL A 45 10.24 -22.13 3.15
CA VAL A 45 9.14 -21.93 4.11
C VAL A 45 8.68 -23.24 4.74
N ILE A 46 8.58 -24.32 3.97
CA ILE A 46 8.27 -25.66 4.49
C ILE A 46 9.36 -26.11 5.48
N LYS A 47 10.64 -25.84 5.20
CA LYS A 47 11.73 -26.11 6.14
C LYS A 47 11.61 -25.28 7.43
N LEU A 48 11.30 -23.99 7.34
CA LEU A 48 11.03 -23.15 8.53
C LEU A 48 9.85 -23.70 9.34
N ASP A 49 8.82 -24.23 8.68
CA ASP A 49 7.65 -24.83 9.33
C ASP A 49 7.98 -26.05 10.19
N THR A 50 9.04 -26.80 9.82
CA THR A 50 9.54 -27.89 10.68
C THR A 50 10.29 -27.39 11.93
N LYS A 51 10.64 -26.10 12.00
CA LYS A 51 11.51 -25.52 13.03
C LYS A 51 10.78 -24.56 13.96
N LEU A 52 9.75 -23.88 13.48
CA LEU A 52 9.08 -22.81 14.18
C LEU A 52 7.58 -23.09 14.31
N PRO A 53 6.97 -22.87 15.49
CA PRO A 53 5.53 -23.02 15.66
C PRO A 53 4.80 -21.93 14.86
N LYS A 54 3.67 -22.31 14.27
CA LYS A 54 2.79 -21.41 13.52
C LYS A 54 1.65 -20.90 14.38
N LEU A 55 1.21 -19.67 14.11
CA LEU A 55 0.05 -19.07 14.74
C LEU A 55 -0.88 -18.45 13.69
N GLY A 56 -2.18 -18.67 13.82
CA GLY A 56 -3.18 -18.08 12.92
C GLY A 56 -3.53 -16.64 13.28
N VAL A 57 -4.09 -15.90 12.31
CA VAL A 57 -4.49 -14.48 12.45
C VAL A 57 -5.38 -14.22 13.67
N LYS A 58 -6.36 -15.08 13.96
CA LYS A 58 -7.21 -14.95 15.15
C LYS A 58 -6.39 -14.83 16.44
N ASN A 59 -5.47 -15.76 16.64
CA ASN A 59 -4.65 -15.81 17.86
C ASN A 59 -3.65 -14.64 17.92
N ILE A 60 -3.14 -14.18 16.77
CA ILE A 60 -2.29 -12.97 16.70
C ILE A 60 -3.04 -11.73 17.23
N LEU A 61 -4.31 -11.58 16.86
CA LEU A 61 -5.16 -10.48 17.33
C LEU A 61 -5.55 -10.63 18.81
N GLU A 62 -5.86 -11.85 19.26
CA GLU A 62 -6.16 -12.12 20.68
C GLU A 62 -4.95 -11.82 21.58
N GLN A 63 -3.74 -12.02 21.05
CA GLN A 63 -2.47 -11.76 21.75
C GLN A 63 -1.84 -10.42 21.37
N ALA A 64 -2.61 -9.53 20.74
CA ALA A 64 -2.15 -8.21 20.34
C ALA A 64 -1.66 -7.40 21.55
N ASN A 65 -0.44 -6.86 21.43
CA ASN A 65 0.22 -6.13 22.51
C ASN A 65 0.22 -4.60 22.34
N ARG A 66 -0.40 -4.09 21.27
CA ARG A 66 -0.58 -2.65 21.04
C ARG A 66 -2.05 -2.27 21.11
N HIS A 67 -2.29 -1.00 21.40
CA HIS A 67 -3.58 -0.41 21.74
C HIS A 67 -3.75 0.92 21.01
N GLY A 68 -4.38 0.88 19.85
CA GLY A 68 -4.82 2.07 19.16
C GLY A 68 -5.88 2.83 19.96
N LYS A 69 -6.10 4.08 19.57
CA LYS A 69 -7.15 4.93 20.14
C LYS A 69 -8.17 5.25 19.04
N PRO A 70 -9.42 4.74 19.13
CA PRO A 70 -10.48 5.14 18.21
C PRO A 70 -10.85 6.62 18.44
N SER A 71 -11.40 7.26 17.41
CA SER A 71 -12.04 8.58 17.55
C SER A 71 -13.30 8.48 18.40
N THR A 72 -13.54 9.49 19.22
CA THR A 72 -14.79 9.67 19.95
C THR A 72 -15.69 10.64 19.19
N SER A 73 -16.79 10.14 18.62
CA SER A 73 -17.73 10.90 17.76
C SER A 73 -17.04 11.61 16.57
N LEU A 74 -17.71 12.58 15.92
CA LEU A 74 -17.34 13.24 14.64
C LEU A 74 -15.97 13.96 14.61
N GLU A 75 -15.19 13.89 15.69
CA GLU A 75 -13.83 14.39 15.79
C GLU A 75 -12.82 13.30 15.39
N THR A 76 -11.64 13.71 14.94
CA THR A 76 -10.56 12.76 14.62
C THR A 76 -9.78 12.42 15.87
N CYS A 77 -9.26 11.20 16.01
CA CYS A 77 -8.44 10.85 17.18
C CYS A 77 -7.11 11.63 17.22
N ASN A 78 -6.71 12.27 16.11
CA ASN A 78 -5.58 13.17 15.96
C ASN A 78 -5.92 14.28 14.96
N SER A 79 -6.19 15.49 15.46
CA SER A 79 -6.56 16.65 14.64
C SER A 79 -5.43 17.19 13.78
N ASP A 80 -4.16 16.95 14.12
CA ASP A 80 -3.03 17.38 13.29
C ASP A 80 -2.91 16.57 12.00
N ALA A 81 -3.40 15.33 12.01
CA ALA A 81 -3.47 14.46 10.84
C ALA A 81 -4.55 14.89 9.84
N THR A 82 -5.48 15.75 10.24
CA THR A 82 -6.57 16.23 9.39
C THR A 82 -6.52 17.73 9.17
N ALA A 83 -5.43 18.39 9.58
CA ALA A 83 -5.32 19.85 9.63
C ALA A 83 -6.56 20.49 10.29
N ARG A 84 -7.04 19.84 11.36
CA ARG A 84 -8.20 20.21 12.18
C ARG A 84 -9.56 20.17 11.45
N ARG A 85 -9.65 19.51 10.31
CA ARG A 85 -10.94 19.19 9.68
C ARG A 85 -11.59 18.01 10.40
N ASN A 86 -12.90 18.07 10.57
CA ASN A 86 -13.67 16.92 11.07
C ASN A 86 -13.67 15.79 10.04
N LEU A 87 -13.75 14.55 10.53
CA LEU A 87 -13.95 13.35 9.72
C LEU A 87 -15.44 12.97 9.79
N SER A 88 -16.01 12.47 8.70
CA SER A 88 -17.42 12.07 8.65
C SER A 88 -17.68 10.62 9.10
N SER A 89 -16.63 9.92 9.55
CA SER A 89 -16.62 8.52 9.96
C SER A 89 -15.58 8.27 11.06
N VAL A 90 -15.23 7.00 11.28
CA VAL A 90 -14.32 6.56 12.33
C VAL A 90 -12.85 6.66 11.90
N SER A 91 -11.99 7.02 12.84
CA SER A 91 -10.53 6.96 12.73
C SER A 91 -9.92 6.25 13.92
N TYR A 92 -8.71 5.72 13.73
CA TYR A 92 -7.91 5.07 14.75
C TYR A 92 -6.50 5.62 14.71
N CYS A 93 -6.01 5.98 15.89
CA CYS A 93 -4.65 6.44 16.09
C CYS A 93 -3.81 5.28 16.59
N PHE A 94 -2.62 5.10 16.02
CA PHE A 94 -1.67 4.12 16.51
C PHE A 94 -1.13 4.50 17.90
N ASN A 95 -0.55 3.54 18.62
CA ASN A 95 0.19 3.83 19.86
C ASN A 95 1.24 4.92 19.61
N ALA A 96 1.56 5.69 20.65
CA ALA A 96 2.53 6.78 20.58
C ALA A 96 3.87 6.36 19.91
N SER A 97 4.38 5.17 20.23
CA SER A 97 5.65 4.66 19.64
C SER A 97 5.57 4.34 18.14
N ASP A 98 4.37 4.11 17.60
CA ASP A 98 4.14 3.84 16.18
C ASP A 98 3.61 5.09 15.44
N SER A 99 3.17 6.11 16.17
CA SER A 99 2.60 7.33 15.59
C SER A 99 3.66 8.40 15.31
N GLY A 100 4.73 8.46 16.11
CA GLY A 100 5.69 9.56 16.11
C GLY A 100 7.12 9.23 15.70
N LYS A 101 8.06 10.00 16.26
CA LYS A 101 9.50 9.81 16.16
C LYS A 101 10.02 9.15 17.43
N ILE A 102 11.06 8.33 17.31
CA ILE A 102 11.80 7.75 18.43
C ILE A 102 13.20 8.35 18.43
N GLY A 103 13.60 9.02 19.51
CA GLY A 103 14.91 9.68 19.58
C GLY A 103 15.14 10.77 18.51
N GLY A 104 14.07 11.38 18.00
CA GLY A 104 14.13 12.38 16.93
C GLY A 104 14.07 11.82 15.50
N GLU A 105 14.23 10.50 15.33
CA GLU A 105 14.21 9.82 14.04
C GLU A 105 12.90 9.06 13.82
N VAL A 106 12.60 8.76 12.56
CA VAL A 106 11.42 8.00 12.16
C VAL A 106 11.87 6.60 11.80
N GLU A 107 11.42 5.61 12.55
CA GLU A 107 11.75 4.20 12.28
C GLU A 107 10.79 3.60 11.25
N TRP A 108 9.49 3.54 11.53
CA TRP A 108 8.51 2.91 10.62
C TRP A 108 7.64 3.94 9.93
N MET A 109 7.30 3.70 8.66
CA MET A 109 6.38 4.51 7.84
C MET A 109 5.26 3.62 7.29
N PRO A 110 3.98 3.88 7.57
CA PRO A 110 2.88 3.09 7.02
C PRO A 110 2.64 3.48 5.57
N GLN A 111 2.23 2.52 4.74
CA GLN A 111 2.00 2.76 3.31
C GLN A 111 0.73 2.05 2.81
N GLY A 112 0.72 0.73 2.84
CA GLY A 112 -0.37 -0.09 2.30
C GLY A 112 -1.49 -0.35 3.30
N VAL A 113 -2.71 -0.61 2.80
CA VAL A 113 -3.84 -1.07 3.60
C VAL A 113 -4.67 -2.11 2.85
N THR A 114 -5.15 -3.13 3.54
CA THR A 114 -6.12 -4.11 3.01
C THR A 114 -7.03 -4.59 4.14
N THR A 115 -8.22 -5.06 3.80
CA THR A 115 -9.23 -5.45 4.79
C THR A 115 -9.61 -6.91 4.66
N VAL A 116 -10.24 -7.48 5.68
CA VAL A 116 -10.84 -8.81 5.59
C VAL A 116 -11.92 -8.90 4.48
N GLY A 117 -12.52 -7.77 4.09
CA GLY A 117 -13.47 -7.69 2.98
C GLY A 117 -12.83 -8.03 1.63
N ASP A 118 -11.55 -7.71 1.45
CA ASP A 118 -10.76 -8.16 0.28
C ASP A 118 -10.56 -9.68 0.33
N ALA A 119 -10.24 -10.20 1.52
CA ALA A 119 -9.78 -11.56 1.73
C ALA A 119 -10.88 -12.61 1.60
N LYS A 120 -12.06 -12.31 2.14
CA LYS A 120 -13.12 -13.28 2.41
C LYS A 120 -14.49 -12.70 2.07
N ILE A 121 -15.30 -13.49 1.38
CA ILE A 121 -16.66 -13.07 0.97
C ILE A 121 -17.59 -12.82 2.16
N ASP A 122 -17.44 -13.61 3.23
CA ASP A 122 -18.20 -13.43 4.48
C ASP A 122 -17.62 -12.31 5.35
N GLN A 123 -16.50 -11.70 4.96
CA GLN A 123 -15.86 -10.59 5.66
C GLN A 123 -15.43 -10.91 7.10
N TYR A 124 -15.19 -12.19 7.37
CA TYR A 124 -14.65 -12.67 8.66
C TYR A 124 -13.44 -13.57 8.45
N TRP A 125 -12.44 -13.40 9.30
CA TRP A 125 -11.39 -14.37 9.51
C TRP A 125 -11.64 -15.07 10.85
N ASN A 126 -12.24 -16.26 10.77
CA ASN A 126 -12.88 -16.91 11.92
C ASN A 126 -13.94 -15.99 12.54
N THR A 127 -13.66 -15.41 13.71
CA THR A 127 -14.58 -14.51 14.43
C THR A 127 -14.08 -13.07 14.44
N LYS A 128 -13.10 -12.74 13.61
CA LYS A 128 -12.41 -11.43 13.60
C LYS A 128 -12.57 -10.74 12.27
N GLN A 129 -12.50 -9.42 12.26
CA GLN A 129 -12.57 -8.61 11.04
C GLN A 129 -11.35 -7.69 10.90
N PRO A 130 -10.14 -8.25 10.71
CA PRO A 130 -8.93 -7.46 10.75
C PRO A 130 -8.74 -6.55 9.54
N ILE A 131 -8.03 -5.46 9.81
CA ILE A 131 -7.44 -4.56 8.80
C ILE A 131 -5.92 -4.75 8.87
N LEU A 132 -5.27 -4.86 7.72
CA LEU A 132 -3.84 -5.00 7.62
C LEU A 132 -3.23 -3.71 7.11
N ILE A 133 -2.09 -3.30 7.69
CA ILE A 133 -1.35 -2.10 7.29
C ILE A 133 0.12 -2.47 7.08
N SER A 134 0.68 -2.20 5.90
CA SER A 134 2.12 -2.40 5.69
C SER A 134 2.92 -1.19 6.16
N TRP A 135 4.14 -1.45 6.61
CA TRP A 135 5.10 -0.43 6.97
C TRP A 135 6.47 -0.81 6.46
N TYR A 136 7.26 0.18 6.05
CA TYR A 136 8.69 -0.01 5.81
C TYR A 136 9.54 0.68 6.88
N ASP A 137 10.67 0.08 7.18
CA ASP A 137 11.70 0.65 8.04
C ASP A 137 12.46 1.72 7.25
N LYS A 138 12.32 2.96 7.71
CA LYS A 138 12.90 4.14 7.11
C LYS A 138 14.32 4.30 7.59
N LYS A 139 15.23 4.27 6.62
CA LYS A 139 16.65 4.54 6.85
C LYS A 139 16.82 5.89 7.57
N PRO A 140 17.65 5.97 8.64
CA PRO A 140 17.93 7.23 9.30
C PRO A 140 18.62 8.20 8.34
N LYS A 141 18.46 9.51 8.58
CA LYS A 141 19.01 10.56 7.70
C LYS A 141 20.54 10.54 7.63
N THR A 142 21.19 10.22 8.75
CA THR A 142 22.64 10.08 8.88
C THR A 142 22.96 8.64 9.29
N PRO A 143 22.97 7.70 8.32
CA PRO A 143 23.26 6.31 8.64
C PRO A 143 24.71 6.18 9.12
N THR A 144 24.92 5.47 10.23
CA THR A 144 26.27 5.02 10.60
C THR A 144 26.59 3.73 9.84
N ASN A 145 27.88 3.38 9.74
CA ASN A 145 28.30 2.11 9.13
C ASN A 145 27.66 0.89 9.81
N THR A 146 27.25 1.02 11.08
CA THR A 146 26.57 -0.06 11.81
C THR A 146 25.07 -0.16 11.51
N ASP A 147 24.47 0.81 10.81
CA ASP A 147 23.01 0.87 10.60
C ASP A 147 22.57 0.23 9.28
N ALA A 148 23.45 0.10 8.30
CA ALA A 148 23.14 -0.59 7.04
C ALA A 148 22.71 -2.06 7.27
N ASP A 149 23.29 -2.69 8.28
CA ASP A 149 23.01 -4.08 8.68
C ASP A 149 21.81 -4.20 9.63
N LYS A 150 21.28 -3.07 10.14
CA LYS A 150 20.14 -3.02 11.07
C LYS A 150 18.80 -2.74 10.42
N ILE A 151 18.76 -2.55 9.09
CA ILE A 151 17.51 -2.31 8.36
C ILE A 151 16.57 -3.51 8.52
N LYS A 152 15.37 -3.24 9.04
CA LYS A 152 14.38 -4.25 9.41
C LYS A 152 13.47 -4.65 8.24
N GLY A 153 13.50 -3.91 7.13
CA GLY A 153 12.72 -4.23 5.94
C GLY A 153 11.27 -3.75 6.05
N ALA A 154 10.33 -4.67 5.88
CA ALA A 154 8.90 -4.39 5.93
C ALA A 154 8.18 -5.20 7.02
N ARG A 155 7.11 -4.65 7.57
CA ARG A 155 6.22 -5.34 8.52
C ARG A 155 4.76 -5.08 8.17
N VAL A 156 3.88 -5.90 8.73
CA VAL A 156 2.43 -5.72 8.62
C VAL A 156 1.82 -5.65 10.02
N THR A 157 1.00 -4.63 10.25
CA THR A 157 0.11 -4.57 11.40
C THR A 157 -1.14 -5.38 11.10
N PHE A 158 -1.53 -6.27 12.01
CA PHE A 158 -2.85 -6.87 12.08
C PHE A 158 -3.66 -6.09 13.11
N PHE A 159 -4.64 -5.32 12.66
CA PHE A 159 -5.45 -4.41 13.47
C PHE A 159 -6.87 -4.94 13.63
N ASP A 160 -7.35 -5.02 14.86
CA ASP A 160 -8.75 -5.37 15.17
C ASP A 160 -9.56 -4.08 15.40
N PRO A 161 -10.43 -3.67 14.46
CA PRO A 161 -11.21 -2.43 14.59
C PRO A 161 -12.26 -2.49 15.70
N GLU A 162 -12.66 -3.68 16.16
CA GLU A 162 -13.62 -3.84 17.27
C GLU A 162 -12.97 -3.44 18.61
N THR A 163 -11.73 -3.85 18.83
CA THR A 163 -11.02 -3.65 20.11
C THR A 163 -9.98 -2.52 20.06
N ALA A 164 -9.70 -2.00 18.86
CA ALA A 164 -8.58 -1.13 18.53
C ALA A 164 -7.21 -1.70 18.91
N LYS A 165 -7.09 -3.00 19.21
CA LYS A 165 -5.81 -3.64 19.49
C LYS A 165 -5.14 -4.09 18.20
N TYR A 166 -3.82 -4.13 18.22
CA TYR A 166 -3.07 -4.59 17.06
C TYR A 166 -1.73 -5.23 17.38
N GLN A 167 -1.25 -5.99 16.42
CA GLN A 167 0.01 -6.73 16.51
C GLN A 167 0.81 -6.55 15.22
N HIS A 168 2.12 -6.34 15.36
CA HIS A 168 3.03 -6.28 14.22
C HIS A 168 3.60 -7.67 13.91
N VAL A 169 3.72 -7.98 12.62
CA VAL A 169 4.35 -9.18 12.07
C VAL A 169 5.42 -8.74 11.08
N LEU A 170 6.66 -9.20 11.26
CA LEU A 170 7.77 -8.85 10.38
C LEU A 170 7.73 -9.70 9.11
N LEU A 171 7.82 -9.06 7.94
CA LEU A 171 7.92 -9.77 6.67
C LEU A 171 9.38 -10.11 6.39
N VAL A 172 9.65 -11.36 6.02
CA VAL A 172 11.03 -11.85 5.87
C VAL A 172 11.24 -12.62 4.55
N TYR A 173 12.46 -12.60 4.05
CA TYR A 173 12.88 -13.38 2.89
C TYR A 173 13.60 -14.65 3.34
N PRO A 174 13.07 -15.85 3.07
CA PRO A 174 13.67 -17.11 3.52
C PRO A 174 14.85 -17.53 2.61
N PHE A 175 15.91 -18.06 3.22
CA PHE A 175 17.10 -18.57 2.52
C PHE A 175 17.76 -19.73 3.29
N ILE A 176 18.72 -20.40 2.67
CA ILE A 176 19.61 -21.37 3.34
C ILE A 176 20.95 -20.68 3.56
N ASN A 177 21.41 -20.60 4.81
CA ASN A 177 22.68 -19.94 5.14
C ASN A 177 23.90 -20.78 4.73
N SER A 178 25.10 -20.22 4.84
CA SER A 178 26.36 -20.88 4.47
C SER A 178 26.67 -22.17 5.26
N PHE A 179 25.98 -22.38 6.38
CA PHE A 179 26.07 -23.59 7.21
C PHE A 179 24.98 -24.63 6.89
N GLY A 180 24.19 -24.42 5.83
CA GLY A 180 23.12 -25.33 5.43
C GLY A 180 21.85 -25.25 6.27
N ASN A 181 21.73 -24.26 7.16
CA ASN A 181 20.53 -24.07 7.99
C ASN A 181 19.51 -23.18 7.26
N VAL A 182 18.22 -23.53 7.40
CA VAL A 182 17.15 -22.64 6.96
C VAL A 182 17.12 -21.40 7.87
N SER A 183 17.08 -20.23 7.24
CA SER A 183 17.14 -18.92 7.88
C SER A 183 16.27 -17.94 7.09
N TYR A 184 16.28 -16.68 7.50
CA TYR A 184 15.61 -15.59 6.81
C TYR A 184 16.30 -14.26 7.09
N MET A 185 16.08 -13.29 6.21
CA MET A 185 16.57 -11.91 6.33
C MET A 185 15.45 -10.91 6.13
N SER A 186 15.70 -9.65 6.45
CA SER A 186 14.75 -8.55 6.24
C SER A 186 14.32 -8.47 4.78
N LEU A 187 13.07 -8.09 4.54
CA LEU A 187 12.56 -7.88 3.19
C LEU A 187 13.16 -6.60 2.57
N ARG A 188 13.93 -6.74 1.49
CA ARG A 188 14.71 -5.65 0.88
C ARG A 188 14.42 -5.46 -0.61
N THR A 189 14.76 -4.27 -1.10
CA THR A 189 14.72 -3.92 -2.54
C THR A 189 15.53 -4.90 -3.39
N THR A 190 16.72 -5.25 -2.92
CA THR A 190 17.49 -6.40 -3.40
C THR A 190 17.70 -7.31 -2.21
N GLN A 191 17.41 -8.62 -2.35
CA GLN A 191 17.52 -9.59 -1.26
C GLN A 191 18.99 -9.95 -1.00
N LYS A 192 19.74 -8.95 -0.54
CA LYS A 192 21.17 -8.92 -0.21
C LYS A 192 21.38 -7.92 0.93
N GLU A 193 22.40 -8.16 1.74
CA GLU A 193 22.83 -7.23 2.78
C GLU A 193 23.25 -5.87 2.17
N GLY A 194 23.11 -4.80 2.95
CA GLY A 194 23.43 -3.42 2.53
C GLY A 194 22.38 -2.71 1.66
N TYR A 195 21.32 -3.38 1.22
CA TYR A 195 20.23 -2.75 0.44
C TYR A 195 19.08 -2.24 1.32
N ASP A 196 18.37 -1.23 0.84
CA ASP A 196 17.29 -0.59 1.60
C ASP A 196 16.04 -1.49 1.73
N SER A 197 15.22 -1.19 2.74
CA SER A 197 13.93 -1.83 2.99
C SER A 197 13.07 -1.88 1.74
N LEU A 198 12.35 -2.98 1.55
CA LEU A 198 11.23 -2.96 0.61
C LEU A 198 10.21 -1.93 1.09
N HIS A 199 9.80 -1.03 0.19
CA HIS A 199 8.87 0.05 0.51
C HIS A 199 7.47 -0.47 0.91
N ALA A 200 7.06 -1.62 0.34
CA ALA A 200 5.77 -2.25 0.59
C ALA A 200 4.59 -1.26 0.43
N GLY A 201 4.64 -0.44 -0.63
CA GLY A 201 3.79 0.73 -0.81
C GLY A 201 2.29 0.42 -0.86
N GLY A 202 1.93 -0.80 -1.27
CA GLY A 202 0.57 -1.32 -1.16
C GLY A 202 0.53 -2.79 -0.84
N ILE A 203 -0.59 -3.22 -0.27
CA ILE A 203 -0.85 -4.62 0.05
C ILE A 203 -2.28 -5.02 -0.30
N ALA A 204 -2.47 -6.25 -0.75
CA ALA A 204 -3.78 -6.81 -1.05
C ALA A 204 -3.89 -8.20 -0.42
N TRP A 205 -4.88 -8.41 0.43
CA TRP A 205 -5.16 -9.69 1.07
C TRP A 205 -6.31 -10.39 0.36
N PHE A 206 -6.04 -11.53 -0.27
CA PHE A 206 -7.04 -12.29 -1.01
C PHE A 206 -6.96 -13.78 -0.68
N GLY A 207 -8.02 -14.34 -0.10
CA GLY A 207 -8.00 -15.68 0.46
C GLY A 207 -6.92 -15.81 1.54
N ASN A 208 -6.00 -16.77 1.37
CA ASN A 208 -4.87 -16.94 2.29
C ASN A 208 -3.66 -16.06 1.93
N TYR A 209 -3.67 -15.39 0.78
CA TYR A 209 -2.47 -14.75 0.24
C TYR A 209 -2.44 -13.25 0.51
N LEU A 210 -1.29 -12.77 0.98
CA LEU A 210 -0.99 -11.36 1.05
C LEU A 210 -0.02 -11.01 -0.08
N TYR A 211 -0.49 -10.21 -1.02
CA TYR A 211 0.30 -9.65 -2.11
C TYR A 211 0.86 -8.31 -1.63
N VAL A 212 2.18 -8.16 -1.68
CA VAL A 212 2.89 -6.94 -1.28
C VAL A 212 3.57 -6.35 -2.50
N ALA A 213 3.22 -5.11 -2.83
CA ALA A 213 3.74 -4.42 -4.01
C ALA A 213 5.26 -4.24 -3.91
N ASP A 214 5.95 -4.59 -4.99
CA ASP A 214 7.37 -4.44 -5.16
C ASP A 214 7.67 -3.51 -6.34
N THR A 215 8.15 -2.31 -6.01
CA THR A 215 8.27 -1.18 -6.93
C THR A 215 9.01 -1.45 -8.23
N ALA A 216 9.96 -2.37 -8.23
CA ALA A 216 10.76 -2.67 -9.42
C ALA A 216 10.36 -3.98 -10.10
N ARG A 217 9.60 -4.85 -9.42
CA ARG A 217 9.43 -6.25 -9.85
C ARG A 217 7.97 -6.61 -10.11
N GLY A 218 7.03 -6.24 -9.25
CA GLY A 218 5.67 -6.80 -9.27
C GLY A 218 5.20 -7.07 -7.86
N PHE A 219 5.18 -8.33 -7.45
CA PHE A 219 4.69 -8.74 -6.13
C PHE A 219 5.61 -9.67 -5.37
N ARG A 220 5.61 -9.49 -4.06
CA ARG A 220 6.06 -10.44 -3.05
C ARG A 220 4.82 -11.07 -2.44
N VAL A 221 4.77 -12.39 -2.29
CA VAL A 221 3.57 -13.09 -1.84
C VAL A 221 3.87 -13.82 -0.55
N PHE A 222 3.00 -13.61 0.43
CA PHE A 222 3.01 -14.25 1.73
C PHE A 222 1.71 -15.02 1.93
N ASP A 223 1.68 -15.94 2.88
CA ASP A 223 0.52 -16.80 3.13
C ASP A 223 0.18 -16.82 4.62
N MET A 224 -1.07 -16.48 4.95
CA MET A 224 -1.59 -16.39 6.32
C MET A 224 -1.47 -17.70 7.11
N ARG A 225 -1.24 -18.83 6.42
CA ARG A 225 -0.99 -20.13 7.04
C ARG A 225 0.43 -20.26 7.58
N TYR A 226 1.36 -19.39 7.17
CA TYR A 226 2.78 -19.39 7.57
C TYR A 226 3.14 -18.10 8.30
N ILE A 227 2.58 -17.91 9.50
CA ILE A 227 3.03 -16.87 10.43
C ILE A 227 3.65 -17.59 11.62
N PHE A 228 4.95 -17.42 11.82
CA PHE A 228 5.71 -18.10 12.86
C PHE A 228 5.79 -17.28 14.13
N ASP A 229 5.67 -17.93 15.28
CA ASP A 229 5.77 -17.33 16.60
C ASP A 229 7.13 -17.65 17.25
N LEU A 230 8.03 -16.68 17.26
CA LEU A 230 9.36 -16.83 17.86
C LEU A 230 9.31 -16.91 19.39
N LYS A 231 8.26 -16.41 20.05
CA LYS A 231 8.14 -16.53 21.51
C LYS A 231 7.83 -17.96 21.93
N GLU A 232 7.02 -18.67 21.15
CA GLU A 232 6.64 -20.06 21.42
C GLU A 232 7.70 -21.06 20.92
N ALA A 233 8.62 -20.62 20.06
CA ALA A 233 9.74 -21.44 19.61
C ALA A 233 10.74 -21.67 20.75
N LYS A 234 11.12 -22.93 21.01
CA LYS A 234 12.14 -23.29 22.02
C LYS A 234 13.48 -22.57 21.82
N ASN A 235 13.78 -22.21 20.59
CA ASN A 235 14.99 -21.52 20.19
C ASN A 235 14.71 -20.17 19.54
N GLY A 236 13.59 -19.52 19.82
CA GLY A 236 13.38 -18.13 19.39
C GLY A 236 13.88 -17.12 20.43
N ASP A 237 14.31 -15.96 19.97
CA ASP A 237 14.71 -14.83 20.81
C ASP A 237 14.03 -13.55 20.30
N ILE A 238 13.17 -12.99 21.15
CA ILE A 238 12.38 -11.79 20.88
C ILE A 238 12.92 -10.55 21.62
N THR A 239 14.10 -10.66 22.23
CA THR A 239 14.69 -9.60 23.06
C THR A 239 15.79 -8.85 22.31
N ASP A 240 16.55 -9.54 21.47
CA ASP A 240 17.59 -8.94 20.64
C ASP A 240 16.96 -8.20 19.44
N LYS A 241 17.14 -6.87 19.41
CA LYS A 241 16.62 -5.98 18.37
C LYS A 241 17.53 -5.84 17.15
N ASN A 242 18.74 -6.37 17.22
CA ASN A 242 19.79 -6.19 16.21
C ASN A 242 19.98 -7.43 15.33
N GLN A 243 19.58 -8.63 15.81
CA GLN A 243 19.69 -9.87 15.05
C GLN A 243 18.41 -10.23 14.30
N ILE A 244 18.57 -10.93 13.18
CA ILE A 244 17.48 -11.52 12.39
C ILE A 244 17.92 -12.86 11.81
N GLY A 245 17.00 -13.80 11.65
CA GLY A 245 17.30 -15.11 11.09
C GLY A 245 17.93 -16.05 12.11
N TYR A 246 18.58 -17.10 11.62
CA TYR A 246 19.14 -18.16 12.44
C TYR A 246 20.62 -17.94 12.75
N HIS A 247 20.95 -17.74 14.03
CA HIS A 247 22.30 -17.53 14.55
C HIS A 247 22.53 -18.35 15.82
N ASN A 248 23.65 -19.07 15.90
CA ASN A 248 24.11 -19.76 17.11
C ASN A 248 23.02 -20.61 17.81
N GLY A 249 22.22 -21.34 17.02
CA GLY A 249 21.15 -22.22 17.53
C GLY A 249 19.79 -21.55 17.70
N LYS A 250 19.68 -20.23 17.53
CA LYS A 250 18.46 -19.45 17.79
C LYS A 250 17.94 -18.69 16.57
N TYR A 251 16.63 -18.43 16.55
CA TYR A 251 15.96 -17.58 15.56
C TYR A 251 15.63 -16.21 16.14
N TYR A 252 15.92 -15.16 15.37
CA TYR A 252 15.75 -13.78 15.75
C TYR A 252 14.88 -13.02 14.74
N GLY A 253 14.14 -12.02 15.20
CA GLY A 253 13.29 -11.20 14.35
C GLY A 253 13.39 -9.72 14.66
N HIS A 254 14.57 -9.16 14.95
CA HIS A 254 14.72 -7.77 15.42
C HIS A 254 13.83 -7.41 16.61
N GLY A 255 13.66 -8.35 17.55
CA GLY A 255 12.78 -8.22 18.71
C GLY A 255 11.28 -8.34 18.39
N TYR A 256 10.91 -8.62 17.14
CA TYR A 256 9.53 -8.98 16.80
C TYR A 256 9.25 -10.42 17.23
N ARG A 257 8.03 -10.62 17.73
CA ARG A 257 7.52 -11.94 18.08
C ARG A 257 7.15 -12.78 16.87
N TYR A 258 6.56 -12.15 15.85
CA TYR A 258 6.00 -12.85 14.71
C TYR A 258 6.77 -12.54 13.44
N VAL A 259 7.08 -13.57 12.65
CA VAL A 259 7.68 -13.46 11.32
C VAL A 259 6.84 -14.19 10.28
N MET A 260 6.70 -13.61 9.10
CA MET A 260 5.95 -14.18 7.98
C MET A 260 6.87 -14.21 6.75
N PRO A 261 7.30 -15.40 6.29
CA PRO A 261 8.22 -15.51 5.18
C PRO A 261 7.51 -15.41 3.82
N GLU A 262 8.22 -14.86 2.84
CA GLU A 262 7.83 -14.85 1.44
C GLU A 262 7.75 -16.28 0.89
N ILE A 263 6.59 -16.65 0.33
CA ILE A 263 6.35 -17.99 -0.24
C ILE A 263 6.46 -18.02 -1.78
N ALA A 264 6.26 -16.87 -2.42
CA ALA A 264 6.22 -16.73 -3.87
C ALA A 264 6.45 -15.27 -4.29
N ALA A 265 6.70 -15.05 -5.57
CA ALA A 265 6.85 -13.72 -6.12
C ALA A 265 6.45 -13.67 -7.59
N TRP A 266 6.01 -12.50 -8.03
CA TRP A 266 5.66 -12.22 -9.42
C TRP A 266 6.55 -11.09 -9.94
N SER A 267 7.15 -11.33 -11.09
CA SER A 267 8.11 -10.42 -11.72
C SER A 267 7.64 -10.01 -13.10
N SER A 268 7.86 -8.74 -13.46
CA SER A 268 7.53 -8.20 -14.76
C SER A 268 8.18 -8.96 -15.90
N VAL A 269 7.40 -9.15 -16.98
CA VAL A 269 7.89 -9.75 -18.22
C VAL A 269 8.65 -8.72 -19.05
N VAL A 270 8.14 -7.50 -19.10
CA VAL A 270 8.70 -6.36 -19.82
C VAL A 270 9.59 -5.56 -18.86
N ASN A 271 10.71 -5.04 -19.36
CA ASN A 271 11.57 -4.17 -18.56
C ASN A 271 10.81 -2.89 -18.20
N ARG A 272 10.96 -2.48 -16.94
CA ARG A 272 10.50 -1.18 -16.47
C ARG A 272 11.55 -0.12 -16.82
N ASP A 273 11.10 1.09 -17.13
CA ASP A 273 11.95 2.27 -17.16
C ASP A 273 12.64 2.49 -15.80
N SER A 274 13.97 2.43 -15.81
CA SER A 274 14.80 2.62 -14.62
C SER A 274 14.74 4.05 -14.08
N THR A 275 14.41 5.03 -14.94
CA THR A 275 14.31 6.45 -14.60
C THR A 275 12.96 6.84 -13.99
N LYS A 276 11.98 5.92 -13.99
CA LYS A 276 10.63 6.11 -13.43
C LYS A 276 9.92 7.34 -14.01
N THR A 277 10.08 7.58 -15.31
CA THR A 277 9.45 8.72 -16.00
C THR A 277 7.95 8.56 -16.16
N CYS A 278 7.43 7.33 -16.05
CA CYS A 278 6.02 6.98 -16.22
C CYS A 278 5.43 7.34 -17.59
N THR A 279 6.30 7.53 -18.58
CA THR A 279 5.94 7.78 -19.98
C THR A 279 5.18 6.60 -20.57
N LEU A 280 4.56 6.79 -21.73
CA LEU A 280 3.86 5.71 -22.46
C LEU A 280 4.77 4.52 -22.77
N ASN A 281 6.05 4.78 -23.04
CA ASN A 281 7.03 3.75 -23.38
C ASN A 281 7.84 3.29 -22.16
N ALA A 282 7.36 3.55 -20.93
CA ALA A 282 8.05 3.17 -19.70
C ALA A 282 8.05 1.64 -19.44
N GLY A 283 7.44 0.86 -20.35
CA GLY A 283 7.33 -0.60 -20.23
C GLY A 283 6.50 -0.99 -19.01
N SER A 284 6.95 -2.00 -18.27
CA SER A 284 6.24 -2.50 -17.09
C SER A 284 5.93 -1.39 -16.07
N PRO A 285 4.89 -1.55 -15.22
CA PRO A 285 4.59 -0.60 -14.16
C PRO A 285 5.69 -0.40 -13.10
N THR A 286 5.78 0.82 -12.58
CA THR A 286 6.37 1.13 -11.26
C THR A 286 5.35 0.88 -10.16
N PHE A 287 5.24 -0.34 -9.66
CA PHE A 287 4.22 -0.70 -8.66
C PHE A 287 4.36 0.12 -7.37
N SER A 288 3.36 0.91 -7.02
CA SER A 288 3.36 1.69 -5.78
C SER A 288 2.29 1.22 -4.81
N PHE A 289 1.09 0.97 -5.31
CA PHE A 289 -0.06 0.61 -4.50
C PHE A 289 -0.88 -0.50 -5.14
N THR A 290 -1.72 -1.16 -4.35
CA THR A 290 -2.55 -2.28 -4.81
C THR A 290 -3.78 -2.44 -3.93
N GLY A 291 -4.88 -2.91 -4.51
CA GLY A 291 -6.11 -3.24 -3.79
C GLY A 291 -6.80 -4.46 -4.42
N VAL A 292 -8.02 -4.73 -3.99
CA VAL A 292 -8.87 -5.78 -4.57
C VAL A 292 -10.19 -5.20 -5.01
N ASP A 293 -10.58 -5.53 -6.23
CA ASP A 293 -11.91 -5.28 -6.75
C ASP A 293 -12.72 -6.57 -6.72
N ARG A 294 -13.80 -6.57 -5.93
CA ARG A 294 -14.72 -7.70 -5.79
C ARG A 294 -16.10 -7.45 -6.40
N SER A 295 -16.29 -6.35 -7.13
CA SER A 295 -17.59 -5.97 -7.71
C SER A 295 -18.10 -6.92 -8.81
N GLY A 296 -17.25 -7.85 -9.26
CA GLY A 296 -17.60 -8.93 -10.18
C GLY A 296 -16.67 -10.13 -9.98
N PHE A 297 -16.10 -10.65 -11.07
CA PHE A 297 -14.94 -11.53 -10.94
C PHE A 297 -13.83 -10.78 -10.18
N PRO A 298 -13.11 -11.44 -9.26
CA PRO A 298 -12.14 -10.76 -8.43
C PRO A 298 -10.91 -10.36 -9.25
N HIS A 299 -10.47 -9.12 -9.05
CA HIS A 299 -9.23 -8.61 -9.62
C HIS A 299 -8.38 -8.01 -8.51
N LEU A 300 -7.08 -8.20 -8.61
CA LEU A 300 -6.14 -7.33 -7.93
C LEU A 300 -6.00 -6.04 -8.74
N THR A 301 -5.98 -4.88 -8.10
CA THR A 301 -5.70 -3.59 -8.74
C THR A 301 -4.26 -3.18 -8.47
N THR A 302 -3.64 -2.45 -9.38
CA THR A 302 -2.31 -1.84 -9.16
C THR A 302 -2.28 -0.44 -9.67
N GLY A 303 -1.38 0.38 -9.14
CA GLY A 303 -0.99 1.61 -9.82
C GLY A 303 0.41 2.09 -9.53
N GLU A 304 0.80 3.08 -10.33
CA GLU A 304 2.12 3.70 -10.30
C GLU A 304 2.14 5.01 -9.51
N PHE A 305 3.21 5.20 -8.73
CA PHE A 305 3.55 6.51 -8.21
C PHE A 305 4.50 7.21 -9.17
N CYS A 306 4.08 8.39 -9.62
CA CYS A 306 4.84 9.27 -10.49
C CYS A 306 4.79 10.68 -9.91
N ALA A 307 5.94 11.20 -9.50
CA ALA A 307 5.99 12.46 -8.77
C ALA A 307 5.58 13.63 -9.67
N ASP A 308 4.93 14.65 -9.09
CA ASP A 308 4.52 15.86 -9.84
C ASP A 308 5.68 16.53 -10.58
N LYS A 309 6.89 16.53 -9.99
CA LYS A 309 8.09 17.08 -10.64
C LYS A 309 8.52 16.32 -11.90
N ILE A 310 8.20 15.02 -11.98
CA ILE A 310 8.49 14.17 -13.14
C ILE A 310 7.40 14.38 -14.19
N ALA A 311 6.15 14.43 -13.75
CA ALA A 311 5.02 14.64 -14.65
C ALA A 311 5.03 16.06 -15.24
N ALA A 312 5.35 17.08 -14.45
CA ALA A 312 5.40 18.49 -14.86
C ALA A 312 4.13 18.95 -15.61
N GLY A 313 2.96 18.43 -15.21
CA GLY A 313 1.67 18.73 -15.85
C GLY A 313 1.34 17.88 -17.09
N ASP A 314 2.28 17.05 -17.56
CA ASP A 314 2.07 16.10 -18.66
C ASP A 314 1.33 14.86 -18.15
N ILE A 315 0.07 14.73 -18.58
CA ILE A 315 -0.79 13.59 -18.23
C ILE A 315 -0.21 12.26 -18.73
N ASN A 316 0.62 12.23 -19.78
CA ASN A 316 1.25 10.99 -20.25
C ASN A 316 2.37 10.51 -19.32
N LYS A 317 2.65 11.25 -18.24
CA LYS A 317 3.59 10.93 -17.15
C LYS A 317 2.93 10.85 -15.77
N SER A 318 1.60 10.86 -15.70
CA SER A 318 0.83 10.78 -14.44
C SER A 318 0.88 9.41 -13.75
N GLY A 319 1.38 8.38 -14.44
CA GLY A 319 1.31 6.99 -14.02
C GLY A 319 0.08 6.27 -14.57
N ARG A 320 0.01 4.96 -14.32
CA ARG A 320 -1.03 4.07 -14.85
C ARG A 320 -1.59 3.21 -13.73
N VAL A 321 -2.82 2.74 -13.92
CA VAL A 321 -3.45 1.70 -13.10
C VAL A 321 -3.85 0.51 -13.95
N ALA A 322 -4.00 -0.67 -13.33
CA ALA A 322 -4.42 -1.88 -14.01
C ALA A 322 -5.21 -2.83 -13.11
N ARG A 323 -6.02 -3.70 -13.74
CA ARG A 323 -6.76 -4.79 -13.10
C ARG A 323 -6.21 -6.12 -13.56
N TRP A 324 -5.98 -7.01 -12.60
CA TRP A 324 -5.31 -8.29 -12.79
C TRP A 324 -6.23 -9.42 -12.30
N PRO A 325 -6.74 -10.28 -13.18
CA PRO A 325 -7.69 -11.32 -12.81
C PRO A 325 -7.14 -12.26 -11.74
N LEU A 326 -7.92 -12.51 -10.71
CA LEU A 326 -7.68 -13.54 -9.69
C LEU A 326 -8.63 -14.70 -9.89
N ASP A 327 -8.20 -15.89 -9.48
CA ASP A 327 -9.08 -17.04 -9.31
C ASP A 327 -9.71 -16.97 -7.90
N GLY A 328 -11.02 -16.71 -7.86
CA GLY A 328 -11.78 -16.60 -6.62
C GLY A 328 -11.85 -17.87 -5.78
N ASN A 329 -11.59 -19.04 -6.37
CA ASN A 329 -11.60 -20.32 -5.65
C ASN A 329 -10.27 -20.61 -4.96
N THR A 330 -9.17 -20.27 -5.61
CA THR A 330 -7.82 -20.60 -5.13
C THR A 330 -7.14 -19.45 -4.41
N GLY A 331 -7.57 -18.21 -4.66
CA GLY A 331 -6.91 -17.01 -4.15
C GLY A 331 -5.68 -16.60 -4.96
N GLN A 332 -5.39 -17.30 -6.06
CA GLN A 332 -4.17 -17.13 -6.86
C GLN A 332 -4.43 -16.34 -8.14
N PRO A 333 -3.38 -15.85 -8.82
CA PRO A 333 -3.52 -15.26 -10.15
C PRO A 333 -4.18 -16.19 -11.16
N LYS A 334 -5.10 -15.66 -11.96
CA LYS A 334 -5.66 -16.39 -13.10
C LYS A 334 -4.70 -16.26 -14.29
N LEU A 335 -4.04 -17.37 -14.63
CA LEU A 335 -2.98 -17.38 -15.64
C LEU A 335 -3.50 -17.65 -17.04
N ILE A 336 -2.86 -17.00 -18.03
CA ILE A 336 -3.03 -17.25 -19.46
C ILE A 336 -1.64 -17.57 -20.02
N ASN A 337 -1.44 -18.81 -20.50
CA ASN A 337 -0.15 -19.30 -20.99
C ASN A 337 1.00 -19.12 -19.97
N GLY A 338 0.72 -19.38 -18.70
CA GLY A 338 1.70 -19.26 -17.60
C GLY A 338 2.01 -17.82 -17.16
N LEU A 339 1.35 -16.82 -17.74
CA LEU A 339 1.50 -15.41 -17.39
C LEU A 339 0.27 -14.88 -16.66
N TRP A 340 0.48 -14.02 -15.67
CA TRP A 340 -0.57 -13.20 -15.10
C TRP A 340 -0.64 -11.91 -15.90
N LYS A 341 -1.72 -11.72 -16.65
CA LYS A 341 -1.90 -10.58 -17.54
C LYS A 341 -3.01 -9.69 -17.02
N ALA A 342 -2.79 -8.37 -17.02
CA ALA A 342 -3.88 -7.45 -16.79
C ALA A 342 -4.89 -7.53 -17.94
N ASP A 343 -6.17 -7.45 -17.63
CA ASP A 343 -7.25 -7.40 -18.62
C ASP A 343 -7.84 -5.98 -18.77
N ALA A 344 -7.44 -5.05 -17.91
CA ALA A 344 -7.70 -3.63 -18.05
C ALA A 344 -6.53 -2.77 -17.56
N ALA A 345 -6.27 -1.65 -18.23
CA ALA A 345 -5.25 -0.68 -17.82
C ALA A 345 -5.61 0.75 -18.26
N TYR A 346 -5.44 1.71 -17.37
CA TYR A 346 -5.85 3.09 -17.60
C TYR A 346 -4.75 4.07 -17.23
N ARG A 347 -4.69 5.18 -17.97
CA ARG A 347 -3.84 6.32 -17.62
C ARG A 347 -4.46 7.05 -16.44
N LEU A 348 -3.66 7.34 -15.40
CA LEU A 348 -4.12 8.16 -14.27
C LEU A 348 -4.44 9.58 -14.75
N PRO A 349 -5.44 10.25 -14.16
CA PRO A 349 -5.80 11.60 -14.58
C PRO A 349 -4.79 12.65 -14.09
N ILE A 350 -4.02 12.32 -13.05
CA ILE A 350 -3.10 13.22 -12.35
C ILE A 350 -1.97 12.42 -11.71
N SER A 351 -0.80 13.04 -11.57
CA SER A 351 0.37 12.50 -10.88
C SER A 351 0.23 12.50 -9.34
N ASN A 352 1.22 11.92 -8.66
CA ASN A 352 1.36 11.88 -7.20
C ASN A 352 0.26 11.06 -6.47
N ILE A 353 -0.40 10.16 -7.20
CA ILE A 353 -1.34 9.19 -6.62
C ILE A 353 -0.57 8.20 -5.75
N GLN A 354 -1.03 8.02 -4.52
CA GLN A 354 -0.44 7.15 -3.51
C GLN A 354 -1.19 5.82 -3.36
N GLY A 355 -2.48 5.78 -3.72
CA GLY A 355 -3.37 4.64 -3.52
C GLY A 355 -4.48 4.59 -4.56
N GLY A 356 -5.00 3.40 -4.82
CA GLY A 356 -6.04 3.21 -5.81
C GLY A 356 -6.71 1.85 -5.82
N VAL A 357 -8.04 1.85 -5.76
CA VAL A 357 -8.88 0.65 -5.87
C VAL A 357 -10.03 0.89 -6.84
N SER A 358 -10.44 -0.15 -7.57
CA SER A 358 -11.62 -0.10 -8.42
C SER A 358 -12.78 -0.82 -7.78
N TYR A 359 -13.99 -0.29 -8.00
CA TYR A 359 -15.24 -0.94 -7.63
C TYR A 359 -16.31 -0.53 -8.63
N ASN A 360 -16.97 -1.53 -9.23
CA ASN A 360 -18.03 -1.35 -10.24
C ASN A 360 -17.60 -0.43 -11.40
N ASN A 361 -16.40 -0.67 -11.93
CA ASN A 361 -15.74 0.11 -12.99
C ASN A 361 -15.40 1.57 -12.66
N THR A 362 -15.66 2.03 -11.43
CA THR A 362 -15.20 3.32 -10.91
C THR A 362 -13.89 3.15 -10.17
N TRP A 363 -12.95 4.09 -10.35
CA TRP A 363 -11.71 4.13 -9.58
C TRP A 363 -11.79 5.17 -8.46
N TYR A 364 -11.30 4.78 -7.30
CA TYR A 364 -11.07 5.63 -6.14
C TYR A 364 -9.58 5.80 -5.98
N LEU A 365 -9.09 7.04 -5.95
CA LEU A 365 -7.66 7.36 -5.93
C LEU A 365 -7.32 8.27 -4.76
N SER A 366 -6.22 8.02 -4.06
CA SER A 366 -5.70 8.92 -3.03
C SER A 366 -4.47 9.66 -3.53
N ARG A 367 -4.37 10.95 -3.19
CA ARG A 367 -3.25 11.81 -3.59
C ARG A 367 -2.72 12.56 -2.39
N SER A 368 -1.42 12.41 -2.13
CA SER A 368 -0.74 13.19 -1.09
C SER A 368 -0.34 14.57 -1.58
N GLN A 369 -0.42 15.54 -0.65
CA GLN A 369 0.02 16.93 -0.80
C GLN A 369 1.14 17.26 0.19
N GLY A 370 1.91 16.24 0.60
CA GLY A 370 2.92 16.34 1.64
C GLY A 370 2.29 16.79 2.96
N ALA A 371 2.75 17.93 3.49
CA ALA A 371 2.35 18.40 4.82
C ALA A 371 0.90 18.91 4.95
N SER A 372 0.19 19.08 3.83
CA SER A 372 -1.21 19.53 3.76
C SER A 372 -2.17 18.35 3.64
N ASN A 373 -3.48 18.58 3.84
CA ASN A 373 -4.50 17.58 3.51
C ASN A 373 -4.33 17.11 2.05
N GLY A 374 -4.37 15.80 1.85
CA GLY A 374 -4.43 15.22 0.52
C GLY A 374 -5.82 15.30 -0.09
N PHE A 375 -6.00 14.57 -1.18
CA PHE A 375 -7.28 14.42 -1.86
C PHE A 375 -7.66 12.96 -2.08
N LEU A 376 -8.96 12.69 -2.10
CA LEU A 376 -9.53 11.49 -2.70
C LEU A 376 -10.25 11.90 -3.99
N TYR A 377 -10.03 11.15 -5.06
CA TYR A 377 -10.72 11.33 -6.33
C TYR A 377 -11.60 10.13 -6.61
N VAL A 378 -12.82 10.39 -7.07
CA VAL A 378 -13.69 9.38 -7.68
C VAL A 378 -13.69 9.64 -9.18
N THR A 379 -13.51 8.60 -9.98
CA THR A 379 -13.55 8.73 -11.44
C THR A 379 -14.94 8.48 -11.99
N LYS A 380 -15.17 8.92 -13.23
CA LYS A 380 -16.29 8.38 -14.01
C LYS A 380 -16.12 6.86 -14.19
N PRO A 381 -17.21 6.08 -14.28
CA PRO A 381 -17.13 4.66 -14.57
C PRO A 381 -16.51 4.40 -15.95
N MET A 382 -15.61 3.43 -16.04
CA MET A 382 -15.02 3.00 -17.30
C MET A 382 -15.92 2.00 -18.02
N THR A 383 -16.01 2.13 -19.35
CA THR A 383 -16.76 1.19 -20.22
C THR A 383 -15.85 0.38 -21.14
N SER A 384 -14.61 0.83 -21.34
CA SER A 384 -13.57 0.16 -22.11
C SER A 384 -12.55 -0.54 -21.21
N THR A 385 -11.74 -1.45 -21.75
CA THR A 385 -10.63 -2.09 -21.02
C THR A 385 -9.37 -1.24 -20.97
N THR A 386 -9.24 -0.26 -21.86
CA THR A 386 -8.15 0.72 -21.85
C THR A 386 -8.67 2.13 -22.07
N GLY A 387 -7.96 3.12 -21.54
CA GLY A 387 -8.37 4.51 -21.66
C GLY A 387 -7.63 5.43 -20.71
N ILE A 388 -8.21 6.60 -20.50
CA ILE A 388 -7.74 7.62 -19.56
C ILE A 388 -8.85 7.77 -18.53
N LEU A 389 -8.49 7.72 -17.26
CA LEU A 389 -9.46 8.00 -16.21
C LEU A 389 -9.82 9.48 -16.23
N GLU A 390 -11.08 9.78 -15.96
CA GLU A 390 -11.58 11.15 -15.79
C GLU A 390 -12.06 11.31 -14.35
N ILE A 391 -11.59 12.35 -13.66
CA ILE A 391 -12.07 12.70 -12.33
C ILE A 391 -13.53 13.16 -12.46
N ASP A 392 -14.41 12.59 -11.64
CA ASP A 392 -15.79 13.00 -11.47
C ASP A 392 -15.92 13.91 -10.24
N THR A 393 -15.38 13.48 -9.10
CA THR A 393 -15.41 14.25 -7.86
C THR A 393 -14.07 14.28 -7.14
N THR A 394 -13.89 15.32 -6.33
CA THR A 394 -12.72 15.51 -5.47
C THR A 394 -13.16 15.74 -4.02
N HIS A 395 -12.52 15.05 -3.10
CA HIS A 395 -12.79 15.10 -1.66
C HIS A 395 -11.50 15.34 -0.89
N TYR A 396 -11.60 15.90 0.31
CA TYR A 396 -10.42 16.03 1.18
C TYR A 396 -10.02 14.68 1.78
N ALA A 397 -8.72 14.42 1.82
CA ALA A 397 -8.13 13.32 2.57
C ALA A 397 -7.34 13.85 3.78
N ALA A 398 -6.94 12.94 4.68
CA ALA A 398 -5.98 13.26 5.72
C ALA A 398 -4.64 13.76 5.14
N VAL A 399 -3.76 14.27 6.00
CA VAL A 399 -2.40 14.70 5.63
C VAL A 399 -1.55 13.47 5.31
N GLY A 400 -0.97 13.40 4.11
CA GLY A 400 -0.20 12.25 3.64
C GLY A 400 -0.98 10.94 3.57
N PRO A 401 -2.13 10.89 2.87
CA PRO A 401 -2.88 9.64 2.67
C PRO A 401 -2.09 8.72 1.73
N GLU A 402 -2.12 7.43 2.02
CA GLU A 402 -1.44 6.40 1.23
C GLU A 402 -2.46 5.48 0.55
N ASP A 403 -2.22 4.16 0.54
CA ASP A 403 -3.01 3.17 -0.19
C ASP A 403 -4.51 3.16 0.19
N LEU A 404 -5.31 2.46 -0.62
CA LEU A 404 -6.76 2.34 -0.47
C LEU A 404 -7.22 0.87 -0.52
N SER A 405 -8.14 0.51 0.37
CA SER A 405 -8.87 -0.76 0.31
C SER A 405 -10.36 -0.55 0.49
N HIS A 406 -11.15 -1.25 -0.32
CA HIS A 406 -12.60 -1.20 -0.25
C HIS A 406 -13.14 -2.35 0.60
N TRP A 407 -13.94 -2.00 1.61
CA TRP A 407 -14.69 -2.95 2.41
C TRP A 407 -16.19 -2.79 2.10
N PRO A 408 -16.79 -3.69 1.29
CA PRO A 408 -18.20 -3.61 0.95
C PRO A 408 -19.11 -3.92 2.14
N LYS A 409 -20.37 -3.50 2.09
CA LYS A 409 -21.38 -3.96 3.06
C LYS A 409 -21.67 -5.46 2.86
N PRO A 410 -22.26 -6.17 3.84
CA PRO A 410 -22.53 -7.61 3.72
C PRO A 410 -23.45 -7.99 2.55
N ASP A 411 -24.32 -7.08 2.11
CA ASP A 411 -25.19 -7.25 0.94
C ASP A 411 -24.47 -6.98 -0.40
N GLY A 412 -23.17 -6.69 -0.36
CA GLY A 412 -22.34 -6.37 -1.52
C GLY A 412 -22.47 -4.93 -2.02
N SER A 413 -23.31 -4.10 -1.39
CA SER A 413 -23.42 -2.68 -1.74
C SER A 413 -22.18 -1.88 -1.29
N PRO A 414 -21.96 -0.66 -1.80
CA PRO A 414 -20.80 0.15 -1.44
C PRO A 414 -20.70 0.34 0.06
N GLY A 415 -19.47 0.35 0.57
CA GLY A 415 -19.17 0.40 1.99
C GLY A 415 -18.04 1.38 2.28
N GLY A 416 -17.09 0.97 3.12
CA GLY A 416 -15.98 1.82 3.54
C GLY A 416 -14.79 1.76 2.60
N LEU A 417 -14.23 2.92 2.26
CA LEU A 417 -12.92 3.08 1.64
C LEU A 417 -11.89 3.38 2.74
N TRP A 418 -11.10 2.38 3.10
CA TRP A 418 -10.09 2.46 4.14
C TRP A 418 -8.77 2.98 3.59
N THR A 419 -8.09 3.81 4.38
CA THR A 419 -6.77 4.36 4.05
C THR A 419 -5.97 4.64 5.33
N VAL A 420 -4.67 4.82 5.16
CA VAL A 420 -3.73 5.17 6.24
C VAL A 420 -2.97 6.45 5.89
N SER A 421 -2.57 7.22 6.89
CA SER A 421 -1.68 8.38 6.70
C SER A 421 -0.25 8.15 7.22
N GLU A 422 0.74 8.65 6.48
CA GLU A 422 2.15 8.26 6.67
C GLU A 422 2.97 9.15 7.62
N HIS A 423 2.62 10.44 7.70
CA HIS A 423 3.51 11.43 8.27
C HIS A 423 3.64 11.29 9.80
N PRO A 424 4.86 11.30 10.37
CA PRO A 424 5.09 11.17 11.81
C PRO A 424 4.34 12.24 12.60
N GLY A 425 3.67 11.83 13.68
CA GLY A 425 2.79 12.68 14.50
C GLY A 425 1.43 12.95 13.86
N LYS A 426 1.19 12.50 12.63
CA LYS A 426 -0.01 12.74 11.82
C LYS A 426 -0.58 11.45 11.22
N ARG A 427 -0.34 10.31 11.87
CA ARG A 427 -0.77 8.99 11.40
C ARG A 427 -2.17 8.64 11.88
N LEU A 428 -2.99 8.18 10.96
CA LEU A 428 -4.37 7.73 11.15
C LEU A 428 -4.63 6.51 10.27
N LEU A 429 -5.31 5.51 10.79
CA LEU A 429 -6.13 4.60 9.99
C LEU A 429 -7.55 5.15 9.99
N TYR A 430 -8.19 5.34 8.84
CA TYR A 430 -9.55 5.87 8.79
C TYR A 430 -10.30 5.35 7.58
N VAL A 431 -11.62 5.59 7.58
CA VAL A 431 -12.52 5.12 6.53
C VAL A 431 -13.37 6.27 6.00
N CYS A 432 -13.59 6.30 4.69
CA CYS A 432 -14.57 7.15 4.03
C CYS A 432 -15.76 6.30 3.54
N ASP A 433 -16.98 6.79 3.70
CA ASP A 433 -18.17 6.10 3.17
C ASP A 433 -18.29 6.37 1.66
N ILE A 434 -18.22 5.31 0.85
CA ILE A 434 -18.29 5.42 -0.61
C ILE A 434 -19.62 6.03 -1.07
N ASP A 435 -20.74 5.73 -0.40
CA ASP A 435 -22.04 6.30 -0.80
C ASP A 435 -22.01 7.82 -0.65
N LYS A 436 -21.37 8.34 0.40
CA LYS A 436 -21.19 9.80 0.61
C LYS A 436 -20.21 10.44 -0.35
N LEU A 437 -19.17 9.70 -0.76
CA LEU A 437 -18.27 10.15 -1.82
C LEU A 437 -19.03 10.32 -3.14
N ASN A 438 -20.00 9.44 -3.40
CA ASN A 438 -20.81 9.45 -4.62
C ASN A 438 -22.02 10.42 -4.54
N SER A 439 -22.60 10.69 -3.36
CA SER A 439 -23.85 11.45 -3.20
C SER A 439 -23.69 12.97 -3.17
N HIS A 440 -22.46 13.49 -2.97
CA HIS A 440 -22.11 14.92 -2.96
C HIS A 440 -22.60 15.78 -1.77
N ASP A 441 -23.03 15.18 -0.66
CA ASP A 441 -23.79 15.91 0.38
C ASP A 441 -22.96 16.55 1.50
N GLU A 442 -21.67 16.23 1.63
CA GLU A 442 -20.80 16.74 2.71
C GLU A 442 -19.68 17.63 2.19
N PHE A 443 -19.51 18.84 2.73
CA PHE A 443 -18.50 19.81 2.28
C PHE A 443 -17.46 20.13 3.37
N GLY A 444 -16.20 20.33 2.96
CA GLY A 444 -15.16 20.90 3.81
C GLY A 444 -14.63 20.00 4.94
N ARG A 445 -15.06 18.74 4.99
CA ARG A 445 -14.60 17.71 5.93
C ARG A 445 -13.65 16.74 5.25
N ILE A 446 -12.90 15.96 6.02
CA ILE A 446 -12.23 14.78 5.48
C ILE A 446 -13.30 13.80 4.97
N CYS A 447 -13.08 13.20 3.81
CA CYS A 447 -14.06 12.46 3.00
C CYS A 447 -15.20 13.34 2.41
N GLY A 448 -15.28 14.62 2.77
CA GLY A 448 -16.24 15.56 2.19
C GLY A 448 -15.73 16.17 0.89
N ARG A 449 -16.66 16.55 0.01
CA ARG A 449 -16.42 17.22 -1.26
C ARG A 449 -15.62 18.51 -1.05
N ASN A 450 -14.66 18.73 -1.93
CA ASN A 450 -13.91 19.98 -2.02
C ASN A 450 -14.65 20.94 -2.95
N ALA A 451 -15.25 21.99 -2.39
CA ALA A 451 -16.04 22.98 -3.14
C ALA A 451 -15.23 23.81 -4.14
N ASN A 452 -13.89 23.80 -4.06
CA ASN A 452 -13.02 24.57 -4.96
C ASN A 452 -12.76 23.85 -6.30
N PHE A 453 -13.25 22.62 -6.47
CA PHE A 453 -13.15 21.84 -7.71
C PHE A 453 -14.58 21.49 -8.15
N LEU A 454 -15.25 22.48 -8.76
CA LEU A 454 -16.52 22.34 -9.48
C LEU A 454 -16.28 22.45 -10.98
#